data_AF-A0A9P5TET0-F1
#
_entry.id   AF-A0A9P5TET0-F1
#
_cell.length_a   1.000
_cell.length_b   1.000
_cell.length_c   1.000
_cell.angle_alpha   90.00
_cell.angle_beta   90.00
_cell.angle_gamma   90.00
#
_symmetry.space_group_name_H-M   'P 1'
#
loop_
_entity.id
_entity.type
_entity.pdbx_description
1 polymer ?
#
loop_
_entity_poly.entity_id
_entity_poly.type
_entity_poly.pdbx_seq_one_letter_code
_entity_poly.pdbx_strand_id
1 'polypeptide(L)'
;MTLSGYGSITWQETRDVIHSLQSKLFTSGILPRGTTDLDHTVLFNYEASKGKHILGIKYRSREDMFTDMLADFEARGWLERPFK
;
A
#
# COMPACT_ATOMS: atom_id res chain seq x y z
N MET A 1 4.02 7.83 2.60
CA MET A 1 4.18 8.44 1.27
C MET A 1 4.68 7.37 0.33
N THR A 2 3.80 6.82 -0.51
CA THR A 2 4.12 5.81 -1.52
C THR A 2 3.46 6.23 -2.83
N LEU A 3 4.29 6.46 -3.85
CA LEU A 3 3.83 6.73 -5.21
C LEU A 3 3.34 5.40 -5.79
N SER A 4 2.02 5.19 -5.85
CA SER A 4 1.44 4.06 -6.57
C SER A 4 1.06 4.53 -7.97
N GLY A 5 1.41 3.79 -9.03
CA GLY A 5 1.10 4.13 -10.43
C GLY A 5 -0.39 4.21 -10.77
N TYR A 6 -1.28 4.09 -9.78
CA TYR A 6 -2.74 4.05 -9.90
C TYR A 6 -3.45 5.31 -9.36
N GLY A 7 -2.69 6.40 -9.15
CA GLY A 7 -3.21 7.67 -8.63
C GLY A 7 -2.91 7.87 -7.15
N SER A 8 -3.63 8.80 -6.54
CA SER A 8 -3.55 9.09 -5.12
C SER A 8 -4.12 7.94 -4.29
N ILE A 9 -3.39 7.53 -3.25
CA ILE A 9 -3.87 6.67 -2.19
C ILE A 9 -3.48 7.29 -0.86
N THR A 10 -4.42 7.32 0.07
CA THR A 10 -4.15 7.79 1.43
C THR A 10 -3.39 6.72 2.21
N TRP A 11 -2.76 7.16 3.30
CA TRP A 11 -2.07 6.21 4.18
C TRP A 11 -3.03 5.25 4.87
N GLN A 12 -4.26 5.70 5.15
CA GLN A 12 -5.29 4.87 5.75
C GLN A 12 -5.79 3.80 4.77
N GLU A 13 -6.11 4.16 3.52
CA GLU A 13 -6.50 3.20 2.49
C GLU A 13 -5.41 2.15 2.24
N THR A 14 -4.15 2.56 2.27
CA THR A 14 -3.01 1.62 2.18
C THR A 14 -3.06 0.58 3.30
N ARG A 15 -3.30 1.02 4.56
CA ARG A 15 -3.42 0.11 5.70
C ARG A 15 -4.66 -0.78 5.61
N ASP A 16 -5.77 -0.27 5.10
CA ASP A 16 -7.00 -1.03 4.96
C ASP A 16 -6.85 -2.15 3.91
N VAL A 17 -6.18 -1.88 2.79
CA VAL A 17 -5.85 -2.89 1.78
C VAL A 17 -4.86 -3.92 2.34
N ILE A 18 -3.82 -3.50 3.05
CA ILE A 18 -2.88 -4.46 3.66
C ILE A 18 -3.60 -5.31 4.73
N HIS A 19 -4.54 -4.74 5.48
CA HIS A 19 -5.34 -5.47 6.48
C HIS A 19 -6.28 -6.48 5.83
N SER A 20 -6.89 -6.17 4.68
CA SER A 20 -7.75 -7.12 3.96
C SER A 20 -6.93 -8.28 3.39
N LEU A 21 -5.70 -8.03 2.94
CA LEU A 21 -4.79 -9.06 2.40
C LEU A 21 -4.13 -9.92 3.49
N GLN A 22 -3.66 -9.30 4.58
CA GLN A 22 -2.84 -9.94 5.62
C GLN A 22 -3.18 -9.40 7.01
N SER A 23 -4.40 -9.72 7.47
CA SER A 23 -4.91 -9.29 8.79
C SER A 23 -4.04 -9.75 9.97
N LYS A 24 -3.26 -10.83 9.78
CA LYS A 24 -2.33 -11.37 10.79
C LYS A 24 -1.20 -10.40 11.15
N LEU A 25 -0.77 -9.53 10.23
CA LEU A 25 0.24 -8.51 10.53
C LEU A 25 -0.26 -7.49 11.57
N PHE A 26 -1.56 -7.23 11.61
CA PHE A 26 -2.16 -6.29 12.55
C PHE A 26 -2.46 -6.96 13.89
N THR A 27 -2.98 -8.19 13.88
CA THR A 27 -3.27 -8.93 15.11
C THR A 27 -2.00 -9.37 15.85
N SER A 28 -0.90 -9.62 15.13
CA SER A 28 0.41 -9.92 15.73
C SER A 28 1.13 -8.70 16.32
N GLY A 29 0.62 -7.49 16.06
CA GLY A 29 1.19 -6.22 16.51
C GLY A 29 2.41 -5.77 15.69
N ILE A 30 2.67 -6.40 14.54
CA ILE A 30 3.77 -6.03 13.64
C ILE A 30 3.43 -4.71 12.92
N LEU A 31 2.19 -4.58 12.45
CA LEU A 31 1.67 -3.34 11.87
C LEU A 31 0.62 -2.70 12.78
N PRO A 32 0.73 -1.40 13.09
CA PRO A 32 -0.31 -0.69 13.83
C PRO A 32 -1.55 -0.52 12.95
N ARG A 33 -2.73 -0.73 13.54
CA ARG A 33 -3.99 -0.37 12.89
C ARG A 33 -4.03 1.14 12.68
N GLY A 34 -4.65 1.57 11.58
CA GLY A 34 -4.91 2.97 11.26
C GLY A 34 -5.40 3.80 12.45
N THR A 35 -5.03 5.08 12.50
CA THR A 35 -5.65 6.05 13.42
C THR A 35 -6.79 6.71 12.66
N THR A 36 -8.02 6.50 13.11
CA THR A 36 -9.24 7.01 12.45
C THR A 36 -9.33 8.53 12.36
N ASP A 37 -8.51 9.26 13.11
CA ASP A 37 -8.45 10.73 13.14
C ASP A 37 -7.39 11.34 12.21
N LEU A 38 -6.71 10.55 11.38
CA LEU A 38 -5.73 11.08 10.44
C LEU A 38 -6.42 11.73 9.25
N ASP A 39 -5.95 12.92 8.85
CA ASP A 39 -6.44 13.60 7.67
C ASP A 39 -6.34 12.70 6.42
N HIS A 40 -7.47 12.48 5.77
CA HIS A 40 -7.61 11.66 4.56
C HIS A 40 -7.41 12.49 3.28
N THR A 41 -6.95 13.74 3.40
CA THR A 41 -6.76 14.61 2.25
C THR A 41 -5.74 14.02 1.28
N VAL A 42 -6.22 13.73 0.07
CA VAL A 42 -5.38 13.40 -1.07
C VAL A 42 -4.57 14.64 -1.44
N LEU A 43 -3.27 14.64 -1.12
CA LEU A 43 -2.40 15.77 -1.39
C LEU A 43 -2.02 15.91 -2.87
N PHE A 44 -1.99 14.80 -3.62
CA PHE A 44 -1.55 14.79 -5.01
C PHE A 44 -2.34 13.78 -5.84
N ASN A 45 -3.21 14.28 -6.72
CA ASN A 45 -3.88 13.45 -7.72
C ASN A 45 -3.07 13.50 -9.04
N TYR A 46 -2.38 12.42 -9.35
CA TYR A 46 -1.63 12.29 -10.60
C TYR A 46 -2.49 11.62 -11.68
N GLU A 47 -2.81 12.36 -12.75
CA GLU A 47 -3.52 11.83 -13.91
C GLU A 47 -2.55 11.08 -14.85
N ALA A 48 -2.55 9.74 -14.78
CA ALA A 48 -1.69 8.90 -15.62
C ALA A 48 -2.28 8.58 -17.02
N SER A 49 -3.37 9.24 -17.41
CA SER A 49 -4.12 8.97 -18.66
C SER A 49 -3.23 9.12 -19.90
N LYS A 50 -2.40 10.16 -19.94
CA LYS A 50 -1.45 10.43 -21.05
C LYS A 50 -0.42 9.31 -21.19
N GLY A 51 0.11 8.80 -20.08
CA GLY A 51 1.08 7.69 -20.10
C GLY A 51 0.46 6.39 -20.62
N LYS A 52 -0.78 6.09 -20.20
CA LYS A 52 -1.52 4.93 -20.70
C LYS A 52 -1.84 5.05 -22.20
N HIS A 53 -2.22 6.23 -22.66
CA HIS A 53 -2.60 6.46 -24.05
C HIS A 53 -1.41 6.50 -25.01
N ILE A 54 -0.32 7.19 -24.65
CA ILE A 54 0.83 7.40 -25.52
C ILE A 54 1.80 6.22 -25.47
N LEU A 55 2.05 5.66 -24.28
CA LEU A 55 3.08 4.64 -24.06
C LEU A 55 2.50 3.23 -23.87
N GLY A 56 1.17 3.07 -23.87
CA GLY A 56 0.50 1.77 -23.71
C GLY A 56 0.71 1.12 -22.34
N ILE A 57 1.12 1.90 -21.34
CA ILE A 57 1.46 1.38 -20.00
C ILE A 57 0.22 0.80 -19.34
N LYS A 58 0.32 -0.46 -18.90
CA LYS A 58 -0.69 -1.14 -18.08
C LYS A 58 -0.16 -1.23 -16.65
N TYR A 59 -0.85 -0.60 -15.72
CA TYR A 59 -0.57 -0.72 -14.30
C TYR A 59 -1.26 -1.97 -13.75
N ARG A 60 -0.62 -2.66 -12.78
CA ARG A 60 -1.22 -3.76 -12.02
C ARG A 60 -2.15 -3.22 -10.93
N SER A 61 -3.13 -4.03 -10.50
CA SER A 61 -4.04 -3.63 -9.43
C SER A 61 -3.27 -3.28 -8.15
N ARG A 62 -3.90 -2.49 -7.27
CA ARG A 62 -3.27 -2.07 -6.00
C ARG A 62 -3.02 -3.30 -5.12
N GLU A 63 -3.95 -4.24 -5.14
CA GLU A 63 -3.91 -5.51 -4.43
C GLU A 63 -2.72 -6.35 -4.88
N ASP A 64 -2.49 -6.48 -6.19
CA ASP A 64 -1.33 -7.20 -6.73
C ASP A 64 -0.03 -6.54 -6.31
N MET A 65 0.04 -5.20 -6.38
CA MET A 65 1.22 -4.45 -5.95
C MET A 65 1.52 -4.63 -4.46
N PHE A 66 0.51 -4.56 -3.59
CA PHE A 66 0.70 -4.76 -2.16
C PHE A 66 1.02 -6.22 -1.84
N THR A 67 0.50 -7.18 -2.59
CA THR A 67 0.85 -8.60 -2.45
C THR A 67 2.32 -8.84 -2.79
N ASP A 68 2.79 -8.34 -3.94
CA ASP A 68 4.19 -8.44 -4.36
C ASP A 68 5.13 -7.76 -3.34
N MET A 69 4.72 -6.60 -2.81
CA MET A 69 5.47 -5.87 -1.79
C MET A 69 5.56 -6.64 -0.47
N LEU A 70 4.46 -7.21 0.02
CA LEU A 70 4.45 -7.99 1.26
C LEU A 70 5.31 -9.26 1.14
N ALA A 71 5.30 -9.91 -0.03
CA ALA A 71 6.16 -11.06 -0.30
C ALA A 71 7.65 -10.69 -0.25
N ASP A 72 8.04 -9.53 -0.79
CA ASP A 72 9.43 -9.03 -0.69
C ASP A 72 9.81 -8.70 0.76
N PHE A 73 8.90 -8.12 1.55
CA PHE A 73 9.15 -7.85 2.96
C PHE A 73 9.26 -9.12 3.82
N GLU A 74 8.45 -10.13 3.52
CA GLU A 74 8.56 -11.45 4.15
C GLU A 74 9.89 -12.12 3.81
N ALA A 75 10.28 -12.12 2.53
CA ALA A 75 11.56 -12.68 2.08
C ALA A 75 12.78 -12.02 2.71
N ARG A 76 12.66 -10.74 3.11
CA ARG A 76 13.72 -9.98 3.78
C ARG A 76 13.67 -10.09 5.31
N GLY A 77 12.70 -10.80 5.88
CA GLY A 77 12.49 -10.89 7.33
C GLY A 77 12.01 -9.58 7.97
N TRP A 78 11.49 -8.63 7.19
CA TRP A 78 11.01 -7.34 7.70
C TRP A 78 9.61 -7.40 8.31
N LEU A 79 8.91 -8.51 8.10
CA LEU A 79 7.64 -8.84 8.74
C LEU A 79 7.83 -9.75 9.97
N GLU A 80 9.02 -9.75 10.57
CA GLU A 80 9.27 -10.37 11.86
C GLU A 80 9.22 -9.30 12.97
N ARG A 81 8.79 -9.66 14.18
CA ARG A 81 8.69 -8.69 15.29
C ARG A 81 10.04 -8.00 15.51
N PRO A 82 10.09 -6.66 15.68
CA PRO A 82 11.31 -6.01 16.10
C PRO A 82 11.73 -6.60 17.46
N PHE A 83 12.99 -7.01 17.57
CA PHE A 83 13.57 -7.37 18.86
C PHE A 83 13.36 -6.19 19.82
N LYS A 84 12.82 -6.53 20.98
CA LYS A 84 12.40 -5.61 22.04
C LYS A 84 13.58 -4.92 22.69
#